data_AF-A0A399P2N9-F1
#
_entry.id   AF-A0A399P2N9-F1
#
_cell.length_a   1.000
_cell.length_b   1.000
_cell.length_c   1.000
_cell.angle_alpha   90.00
_cell.angle_beta   90.00
_cell.angle_gamma   90.00
#
_symmetry.space_group_name_H-M   'P 1'
#
loop_
_entity.id
_entity.type
_entity.pdbx_description
1 polymer ?
#
loop_
_entity_poly.entity_id
_entity_poly.type
_entity_poly.pdbx_seq_one_letter_code
_entity_poly.pdbx_strand_id
1 'polypeptide(L)'
;TGVLAADPTAAVTLPPVGTGFDYQLGGASPVPADAGIVVRDSTDEPAAGAYGICYVNGFQTQPGETWPDDLLVQGDDGPLVDPNWDDEYILDTSTAQKRTAIAARQATAVDRCTDAGFPAVEFDNLDSWYRSAGALDTDDALALATLLVDHAHDRGLAVAQKNTTDIGSRGRDEAGFDFAIAEECDRWSECADYTAVYGPHVLDVEYTDDLLDTAEGACARIRALDPAPRAIVRDRDLVPASDDAYAYAAC
;
A
#
# COMPACT_ATOMS: atom_id res chain seq x y z
N THR A 1 0.50 43.06 10.05
CA THR A 1 -0.21 41.77 9.98
C THR A 1 -0.18 41.30 8.54
N GLY A 2 0.86 40.54 8.18
CA GLY A 2 0.94 39.87 6.89
C GLY A 2 0.39 38.47 7.07
N VAL A 3 -0.75 38.18 6.45
CA VAL A 3 -1.26 36.81 6.32
C VAL A 3 -0.29 36.10 5.37
N LEU A 4 0.47 35.14 5.88
CA LEU A 4 1.13 34.15 5.03
C LEU A 4 0.01 33.34 4.39
N ALA A 5 -0.19 33.54 3.09
CA ALA A 5 -0.97 32.62 2.29
C ALA A 5 -0.22 31.28 2.33
N ALA A 6 -0.92 30.20 2.67
CA ALA A 6 -0.41 28.86 2.48
C ALA A 6 -0.09 28.67 1.00
N ASP A 7 1.11 28.18 0.72
CA ASP A 7 1.48 27.76 -0.64
C ASP A 7 0.51 26.67 -1.10
N PRO A 8 0.13 26.64 -2.39
CA PRO A 8 -0.62 25.51 -2.94
C PRO A 8 0.22 24.24 -2.70
N THR A 9 -0.41 23.21 -2.14
CA THR A 9 0.17 21.88 -1.91
C THR A 9 1.07 21.53 -3.09
N ALA A 10 2.36 21.34 -2.85
CA ALA A 10 3.28 20.95 -3.90
C ALA A 10 2.75 19.66 -4.53
N ALA A 11 2.54 19.66 -5.84
CA ALA A 11 2.05 18.46 -6.53
C ALA A 11 3.04 17.32 -6.29
N VAL A 12 2.56 16.22 -5.69
CA VAL A 12 3.33 14.99 -5.53
C VAL A 12 3.72 14.45 -6.91
N THR A 13 4.86 13.77 -6.99
CA THR A 13 5.25 13.08 -8.22
C THR A 13 4.56 11.73 -8.23
N LEU A 14 3.80 11.40 -9.28
CA LEU A 14 3.17 10.09 -9.40
C LEU A 14 4.14 9.04 -9.97
N PRO A 15 3.92 7.74 -9.71
CA PRO A 15 4.69 6.68 -10.34
C PRO A 15 4.65 6.77 -11.89
N PRO A 16 5.79 6.58 -12.58
CA PRO A 16 5.85 6.66 -14.04
C PRO A 16 5.06 5.54 -14.74
N VAL A 17 4.27 5.90 -15.75
CA VAL A 17 3.42 4.95 -16.50
C VAL A 17 4.11 4.27 -17.70
N GLY A 18 5.43 4.47 -17.87
CA GLY A 18 6.18 3.97 -19.03
C GLY A 18 7.16 2.82 -18.75
N THR A 19 7.18 2.29 -17.53
CA THR A 19 8.21 1.35 -17.06
C THR A 19 7.60 0.28 -16.15
N GLY A 20 8.09 -0.96 -16.18
CA GLY A 20 7.64 -2.03 -15.29
C GLY A 20 7.86 -1.71 -13.80
N PHE A 21 7.41 -2.60 -12.93
CA PHE A 21 7.68 -2.49 -11.50
C PHE A 21 8.08 -3.85 -10.89
N ASP A 22 8.52 -3.82 -9.64
CA ASP A 22 8.76 -5.00 -8.81
C ASP A 22 8.36 -4.74 -7.36
N TYR A 23 7.95 -5.79 -6.64
CA TYR A 23 7.53 -5.75 -5.24
C TYR A 23 8.46 -6.60 -4.39
N GLN A 24 9.25 -5.94 -3.54
CA GLN A 24 10.39 -6.51 -2.83
C GLN A 24 10.22 -6.35 -1.31
N LEU A 25 9.21 -7.00 -0.73
CA LEU A 25 8.96 -6.96 0.72
C LEU A 25 9.70 -8.05 1.51
N GLY A 26 9.99 -9.20 0.88
CA GLY A 26 10.84 -10.24 1.48
C GLY A 26 12.33 -9.85 1.58
N GLY A 27 12.68 -8.64 1.13
CA GLY A 27 13.99 -8.02 1.23
C GLY A 27 14.47 -7.42 -0.08
N ALA A 28 15.29 -6.37 0.03
CA ALA A 28 15.89 -5.69 -1.11
C ALA A 28 16.57 -6.65 -2.10
N SER A 29 16.24 -6.49 -3.38
CA SER A 29 16.78 -7.30 -4.49
C SER A 29 17.29 -6.44 -5.64
N PRO A 30 18.16 -6.95 -6.54
CA PRO A 30 18.49 -6.26 -7.78
C PRO A 30 17.21 -5.93 -8.56
N VAL A 31 17.12 -4.71 -9.11
CA VAL A 31 15.95 -4.27 -9.88
C VAL A 31 15.94 -4.98 -11.24
N PRO A 32 14.83 -5.61 -11.66
CA PRO A 32 14.67 -6.15 -13.01
C PRO A 32 14.93 -5.08 -14.08
N ALA A 33 15.51 -5.46 -15.22
CA ALA A 33 16.01 -4.49 -16.22
C ALA A 33 14.91 -3.59 -16.83
N ASP A 34 13.67 -4.08 -16.85
CA ASP A 34 12.47 -3.41 -17.33
C ASP A 34 11.64 -2.76 -16.21
N ALA A 35 12.04 -2.93 -14.95
CA ALA A 35 11.42 -2.27 -13.80
C ALA A 35 12.04 -0.89 -13.54
N GLY A 36 11.17 0.12 -13.41
CA GLY A 36 11.55 1.48 -13.05
C GLY A 36 10.77 2.01 -11.84
N ILE A 37 9.89 1.18 -11.26
CA ILE A 37 9.24 1.38 -9.98
C ILE A 37 9.60 0.19 -9.08
N VAL A 38 9.92 0.43 -7.81
CA VAL A 38 10.19 -0.65 -6.86
C VAL A 38 9.54 -0.32 -5.53
N VAL A 39 8.71 -1.23 -5.03
CA VAL A 39 8.13 -1.14 -3.69
C VAL A 39 9.01 -1.95 -2.72
N ARG A 40 9.37 -1.37 -1.57
CA ARG A 40 10.20 -2.00 -0.53
C ARG A 40 9.70 -1.67 0.85
N ASP A 41 9.97 -2.57 1.79
CA ASP A 41 9.70 -2.36 3.21
C ASP A 41 10.33 -1.06 3.75
N SER A 42 9.68 -0.40 4.70
CA SER A 42 10.16 0.85 5.32
C SER A 42 11.50 0.74 6.06
N THR A 43 12.00 -0.48 6.30
CA THR A 43 13.31 -0.75 6.88
C THR A 43 14.42 -0.93 5.84
N ASP A 44 14.06 -1.01 4.55
CA ASP A 44 15.00 -1.12 3.43
C ASP A 44 15.27 0.24 2.76
N GLU A 45 16.42 0.35 2.10
CA GLU A 45 16.77 1.53 1.30
C GLU A 45 16.04 1.53 -0.06
N PRO A 46 15.66 2.69 -0.61
CA PRO A 46 15.06 2.76 -1.94
C PRO A 46 16.05 2.25 -3.01
N ALA A 47 15.50 1.61 -4.05
CA ALA A 47 16.32 1.14 -5.15
C ALA A 47 16.88 2.31 -5.98
N ALA A 48 18.21 2.39 -6.08
CA ALA A 48 18.87 3.47 -6.80
C ALA A 48 18.43 3.53 -8.27
N GLY A 49 17.99 4.71 -8.73
CA GLY A 49 17.59 4.95 -10.11
C GLY A 49 16.16 4.49 -10.46
N ALA A 50 15.41 3.93 -9.52
CA ALA A 50 14.00 3.62 -9.67
C ALA A 50 13.13 4.63 -8.89
N TYR A 51 11.85 4.71 -9.26
CA TYR A 51 10.83 5.36 -8.46
C TYR A 51 10.49 4.42 -7.28
N GLY A 52 10.98 4.76 -6.08
CA GLY A 52 10.74 3.97 -4.88
C GLY A 52 9.36 4.19 -4.28
N ILE A 53 8.73 3.13 -3.76
CA ILE A 53 7.54 3.23 -2.92
C ILE A 53 7.87 2.54 -1.58
N CYS A 54 7.72 3.29 -0.49
CA CYS A 54 7.98 2.80 0.87
C CYS A 54 6.74 2.08 1.40
N TYR A 55 6.85 0.80 1.73
CA TYR A 55 5.78 0.03 2.33
C TYR A 55 5.74 0.27 3.84
N VAL A 56 4.56 0.59 4.37
CA VAL A 56 4.29 0.70 5.80
C VAL A 56 3.00 -0.06 6.08
N ASN A 57 3.00 -1.03 7.00
CA ASN A 57 1.75 -1.54 7.55
C ASN A 57 1.06 -0.42 8.33
N GLY A 58 0.02 0.18 7.74
CA GLY A 58 -0.57 1.44 8.22
C GLY A 58 -1.73 1.24 9.18
N PHE A 59 -2.40 0.09 9.07
CA PHE A 59 -3.66 -0.22 9.74
C PHE A 59 -3.59 -1.44 10.66
N GLN A 60 -2.47 -2.17 10.62
CA GLN A 60 -2.08 -3.16 11.60
C GLN A 60 -0.67 -2.87 12.11
N THR A 61 -0.23 -3.60 13.13
CA THR A 61 1.12 -3.47 13.67
C THR A 61 2.12 -4.13 12.74
N GLN A 62 3.26 -3.48 12.48
CA GLN A 62 4.38 -4.14 11.81
C GLN A 62 5.05 -5.19 12.73
N PRO A 63 5.58 -6.29 12.15
CA PRO A 63 6.40 -7.25 12.87
C PRO A 63 7.50 -6.60 13.71
N GLY A 64 7.57 -6.95 14.98
CA GLY A 64 8.60 -6.44 15.90
C GLY A 64 8.33 -5.05 16.49
N GLU A 65 7.25 -4.36 16.12
CA GLU A 65 6.85 -3.11 16.75
C GLU A 65 5.91 -3.33 17.94
N THR A 66 6.14 -2.62 19.06
CA THR A 66 5.25 -2.67 20.22
C THR A 66 4.27 -1.51 20.21
N TRP A 67 2.99 -1.84 20.31
CA TRP A 67 1.89 -0.89 20.35
C TRP A 67 1.19 -0.87 21.71
N PRO A 68 0.68 0.29 22.18
CA PRO A 68 -0.15 0.34 23.37
C PRO A 68 -1.46 -0.42 23.17
N ASP A 69 -1.86 -1.24 24.14
CA ASP A 69 -3.09 -2.03 24.08
C ASP A 69 -4.35 -1.17 23.80
N ASP A 70 -4.39 0.08 24.27
CA ASP A 70 -5.53 0.98 24.05
C ASP A 70 -5.67 1.47 22.61
N LEU A 71 -4.64 1.27 21.78
CA LEU A 71 -4.63 1.52 20.34
C LEU A 71 -4.84 0.25 19.50
N LEU A 72 -5.11 -0.90 20.14
CA LEU A 72 -5.40 -2.16 19.46
C LEU A 72 -6.87 -2.54 19.65
N VAL A 73 -7.48 -3.13 18.61
CA VAL A 73 -8.83 -3.67 18.72
C VAL A 73 -8.82 -4.84 19.70
N GLN A 74 -9.68 -4.80 20.70
CA GLN A 74 -9.74 -5.84 21.73
C GLN A 74 -10.83 -6.85 21.40
N GLY A 75 -10.48 -8.14 21.47
CA GLY A 75 -11.40 -9.27 21.50
C GLY A 75 -11.57 -9.85 22.90
N ASP A 76 -12.26 -10.99 22.99
CA ASP A 76 -12.54 -11.66 24.27
C ASP A 76 -11.27 -12.20 24.95
N ASP A 77 -10.27 -12.60 24.17
CA ASP A 77 -9.03 -13.24 24.64
C ASP A 77 -7.79 -12.32 24.55
N GLY A 78 -7.99 -11.01 24.31
CA GLY A 78 -6.92 -10.02 24.14
C GLY A 78 -7.02 -9.26 22.82
N PRO A 79 -5.96 -8.52 22.41
CA PRO A 79 -5.92 -7.83 21.13
C PRO A 79 -6.20 -8.77 19.96
N LEU A 80 -7.02 -8.33 19.01
CA LEU A 80 -7.30 -9.10 17.79
C LEU A 80 -6.04 -9.16 16.93
N VAL A 81 -5.72 -10.37 16.50
CA VAL A 81 -4.63 -10.72 15.59
C VAL A 81 -5.23 -11.03 14.23
N ASP A 82 -4.53 -10.65 13.17
CA ASP A 82 -4.90 -11.05 11.82
C ASP A 82 -4.86 -12.59 11.68
N PRO A 83 -5.92 -13.25 11.19
CA PRO A 83 -5.93 -14.70 11.04
C PRO A 83 -4.89 -15.22 10.03
N ASN A 84 -4.40 -14.39 9.13
CA ASN A 84 -3.40 -14.75 8.12
C ASN A 84 -1.97 -14.38 8.55
N TRP A 85 -1.80 -13.47 9.51
CA TRP A 85 -0.52 -12.95 9.99
C TRP A 85 -0.51 -12.91 11.53
N ASP A 86 0.12 -13.91 12.15
CA ASP A 86 -0.02 -14.20 13.59
C ASP A 86 0.71 -13.22 14.53
N ASP A 87 1.50 -12.31 13.96
CA ASP A 87 2.20 -11.23 14.66
C ASP A 87 1.65 -9.83 14.35
N GLU A 88 0.60 -9.71 13.55
CA GLU A 88 -0.03 -8.43 13.21
C GLU A 88 -1.34 -8.22 13.98
N TYR A 89 -1.36 -7.18 14.81
CA TYR A 89 -2.54 -6.75 15.56
C TYR A 89 -3.29 -5.64 14.85
N ILE A 90 -4.62 -5.67 14.92
CA ILE A 90 -5.47 -4.65 14.28
C ILE A 90 -5.45 -3.35 15.08
N LEU A 91 -5.12 -2.23 14.43
CA LEU A 91 -5.13 -0.92 15.07
C LEU A 91 -6.55 -0.41 15.26
N ASP A 92 -6.89 0.05 16.46
CA ASP A 92 -8.22 0.55 16.79
C ASP A 92 -8.41 1.99 16.32
N THR A 93 -9.03 2.14 15.16
CA THR A 93 -9.35 3.42 14.54
C THR A 93 -10.72 3.99 14.94
N SER A 94 -11.44 3.40 15.89
CA SER A 94 -12.85 3.71 16.23
C SER A 94 -13.12 5.12 16.78
N THR A 95 -12.08 5.85 17.21
CA THR A 95 -12.24 7.22 17.72
C THR A 95 -11.20 8.16 17.14
N ALA A 96 -11.56 9.43 17.00
CA ALA A 96 -10.65 10.47 16.53
C ALA A 96 -9.37 10.58 17.39
N GLN A 97 -9.48 10.36 18.70
CA GLN A 97 -8.32 10.38 19.59
C GLN A 97 -7.36 9.23 19.28
N LYS A 98 -7.87 8.01 19.10
CA LYS A 98 -7.05 6.85 18.72
C LYS A 98 -6.43 7.04 17.34
N ARG A 99 -7.20 7.49 16.35
CA ARG A 99 -6.69 7.79 15.00
C ARG A 99 -5.55 8.81 15.03
N THR A 100 -5.67 9.87 15.82
CA THR A 100 -4.59 10.86 15.99
C THR A 100 -3.34 10.24 16.62
N ALA A 101 -3.50 9.38 17.63
CA ALA A 101 -2.38 8.71 18.28
C ALA A 101 -1.70 7.68 17.38
N ILE A 102 -2.48 6.93 16.58
CA ILE A 102 -2.00 5.99 15.57
C ILE A 102 -1.24 6.75 14.47
N ALA A 103 -1.85 7.79 13.90
CA ALA A 103 -1.22 8.61 12.87
C ALA A 103 0.10 9.24 13.35
N ALA A 104 0.18 9.70 14.60
CA ALA A 104 1.41 10.25 15.17
C ALA A 104 2.54 9.21 15.30
N ARG A 105 2.21 7.92 15.49
CA ARG A 105 3.19 6.83 15.48
C ARG A 105 3.63 6.52 14.05
N GLN A 106 2.67 6.30 13.15
CA GLN A 106 2.93 6.03 11.73
C GLN A 106 3.69 7.15 11.03
N ALA A 107 3.47 8.41 11.44
CA ALA A 107 4.23 9.56 11.01
C ALA A 107 5.75 9.36 11.14
N THR A 108 6.21 8.63 12.16
CA THR A 108 7.65 8.33 12.31
C THR A 108 8.15 7.41 11.19
N ALA A 109 7.37 6.42 10.77
CA ALA A 109 7.71 5.57 9.63
C ALA A 109 7.72 6.38 8.31
N VAL A 110 6.72 7.24 8.10
CA VAL A 110 6.65 8.12 6.92
C VAL A 110 7.83 9.10 6.87
N ASP A 111 8.23 9.65 8.01
CA ASP A 111 9.41 10.53 8.13
C ASP A 111 10.69 9.77 7.73
N ARG A 112 10.84 8.51 8.18
CA ARG A 112 11.97 7.66 7.76
C ARG A 112 11.96 7.39 6.24
N CYS A 113 10.80 7.09 5.66
CA CYS A 113 10.68 6.92 4.21
C CYS A 113 11.12 8.19 3.45
N THR A 114 10.71 9.36 3.95
CA THR A 114 11.10 10.66 3.36
C THR A 114 12.60 10.89 3.47
N ASP A 115 13.17 10.66 4.66
CA ASP A 115 14.60 10.83 4.93
C ASP A 115 15.49 9.88 4.12
N ALA A 116 15.01 8.66 3.85
CA ALA A 116 15.66 7.68 2.97
C ALA A 116 15.54 8.06 1.48
N GLY A 117 14.65 8.98 1.13
CA GLY A 117 14.51 9.51 -0.23
C GLY A 117 13.50 8.78 -1.10
N PHE A 118 12.54 8.05 -0.50
CA PHE A 118 11.40 7.53 -1.24
C PHE A 118 10.52 8.70 -1.75
N PRO A 119 10.02 8.66 -3.00
CA PRO A 119 9.04 9.62 -3.51
C PRO A 119 7.59 9.26 -3.19
N ALA A 120 7.31 8.08 -2.64
CA ALA A 120 5.97 7.61 -2.33
C ALA A 120 5.93 6.64 -1.15
N VAL A 121 4.74 6.46 -0.59
CA VAL A 121 4.44 5.52 0.48
C VAL A 121 3.16 4.73 0.16
N GLU A 122 3.13 3.47 0.57
CA GLU A 122 1.94 2.61 0.60
C GLU A 122 1.60 2.32 2.06
N PHE A 123 0.31 2.42 2.41
CA PHE A 123 -0.19 2.02 3.72
C PHE A 123 -1.00 0.72 3.60
N ASP A 124 -0.41 -0.37 4.05
CA ASP A 124 -1.01 -1.70 3.94
C ASP A 124 -2.12 -1.95 4.97
N ASN A 125 -2.92 -2.98 4.73
CA ASN A 125 -4.02 -3.44 5.57
C ASN A 125 -5.17 -2.42 5.72
N LEU A 126 -5.36 -1.52 4.75
CA LEU A 126 -6.45 -0.55 4.71
C LEU A 126 -7.83 -1.17 5.00
N ASP A 127 -8.03 -2.41 4.56
CA ASP A 127 -9.24 -3.22 4.67
C ASP A 127 -9.44 -3.92 6.04
N SER A 128 -8.62 -3.60 7.05
CA SER A 128 -8.61 -4.26 8.37
C SER A 128 -9.96 -4.27 9.09
N TRP A 129 -10.91 -3.42 8.71
CA TRP A 129 -12.26 -3.46 9.28
C TRP A 129 -12.94 -4.81 9.05
N TYR A 130 -12.66 -5.52 7.96
CA TYR A 130 -13.19 -6.86 7.69
C TYR A 130 -12.77 -7.88 8.75
N ARG A 131 -11.62 -7.65 9.39
CA ARG A 131 -11.01 -8.54 10.37
C ARG A 131 -11.19 -8.05 11.81
N SER A 132 -11.85 -6.90 12.00
CA SER A 132 -12.02 -6.23 13.30
C SER A 132 -13.13 -6.81 14.21
N ALA A 133 -13.73 -7.95 13.85
CA ALA A 133 -14.93 -8.49 14.52
C ALA A 133 -16.11 -7.49 14.63
N GLY A 134 -16.19 -6.55 13.68
CA GLY A 134 -17.24 -5.51 13.63
C GLY A 134 -16.97 -4.30 14.53
N ALA A 135 -15.76 -4.17 15.08
CA ALA A 135 -15.37 -3.02 15.89
C ALA A 135 -15.08 -1.75 15.06
N LEU A 136 -14.69 -1.95 13.79
CA LEU A 136 -14.34 -0.87 12.86
C LEU A 136 -15.21 -0.97 11.60
N ASP A 137 -15.32 0.15 10.90
CA ASP A 137 -15.94 0.24 9.58
C ASP A 137 -15.06 1.00 8.58
N THR A 138 -15.59 1.16 7.37
CA THR A 138 -14.92 1.87 6.28
C THR A 138 -14.66 3.36 6.59
N ASP A 139 -15.55 4.01 7.34
CA ASP A 139 -15.40 5.44 7.66
C ASP A 139 -14.27 5.66 8.67
N ASP A 140 -14.08 4.73 9.61
CA ASP A 140 -12.93 4.74 10.52
C ASP A 140 -11.60 4.55 9.77
N ALA A 141 -11.57 3.66 8.76
CA ALA A 141 -10.40 3.45 7.91
C ALA A 141 -10.06 4.71 7.08
N LEU A 142 -11.04 5.29 6.38
CA LEU A 142 -10.84 6.51 5.59
C LEU A 142 -10.43 7.71 6.45
N ALA A 143 -10.96 7.80 7.68
CA ALA A 143 -10.58 8.87 8.60
C ALA A 143 -9.14 8.74 9.10
N LEU A 144 -8.60 7.53 9.28
CA LEU A 144 -7.16 7.34 9.54
C LEU A 144 -6.34 7.62 8.28
N ALA A 145 -6.76 7.07 7.12
CA ALA A 145 -6.09 7.25 5.84
C ALA A 145 -5.87 8.73 5.53
N THR A 146 -6.89 9.57 5.73
CA THR A 146 -6.79 11.03 5.53
C THR A 146 -5.64 11.65 6.34
N LEU A 147 -5.50 11.28 7.62
CA LEU A 147 -4.42 11.80 8.47
C LEU A 147 -3.04 11.35 7.99
N LEU A 148 -2.91 10.12 7.50
CA LEU A 148 -1.66 9.57 6.99
C LEU A 148 -1.29 10.20 5.64
N VAL A 149 -2.28 10.38 4.76
CA VAL A 149 -2.12 11.03 3.46
C VAL A 149 -1.71 12.48 3.62
N ASP A 150 -2.41 13.25 4.45
CA ASP A 150 -2.07 14.65 4.73
C ASP A 150 -0.60 14.78 5.20
N HIS A 151 -0.16 13.92 6.11
CA HIS A 151 1.21 13.94 6.63
C HIS A 151 2.27 13.57 5.57
N ALA A 152 1.94 12.63 4.68
CA ALA A 152 2.79 12.21 3.56
C ALA A 152 2.86 13.29 2.46
N HIS A 153 1.74 13.92 2.13
CA HIS A 153 1.65 15.03 1.17
C HIS A 153 2.44 16.26 1.65
N ASP A 154 2.41 16.57 2.94
CA ASP A 154 3.23 17.63 3.54
C ASP A 154 4.75 17.40 3.37
N ARG A 155 5.15 16.16 3.04
CA ARG A 155 6.53 15.73 2.74
C ARG A 155 6.79 15.53 1.25
N GLY A 156 5.79 15.76 0.41
CA GLY A 156 5.88 15.58 -1.04
C GLY A 156 5.85 14.11 -1.50
N LEU A 157 5.39 13.19 -0.64
CA LEU A 157 5.23 11.78 -0.99
C LEU A 157 3.88 11.53 -1.65
N ALA A 158 3.84 10.84 -2.79
CA ALA A 158 2.58 10.29 -3.28
C ALA A 158 2.14 9.09 -2.43
N VAL A 159 0.83 8.85 -2.31
CA VAL A 159 0.28 7.80 -1.44
C VAL A 159 -0.56 6.80 -2.22
N ALA A 160 -0.24 5.51 -2.07
CA ALA A 160 -1.03 4.43 -2.64
C ALA A 160 -2.23 4.08 -1.77
N GLN A 161 -3.40 3.89 -2.39
CA GLN A 161 -4.44 3.04 -1.86
C GLN A 161 -3.98 1.58 -2.00
N LYS A 162 -3.94 0.83 -0.89
CA LYS A 162 -3.68 -0.61 -0.91
C LYS A 162 -4.98 -1.41 -0.91
N ASN A 163 -5.16 -2.24 -1.94
CA ASN A 163 -6.34 -3.08 -2.14
C ASN A 163 -7.65 -2.28 -2.00
N THR A 164 -8.72 -2.93 -1.52
CA THR A 164 -9.87 -2.24 -0.94
C THR A 164 -10.77 -1.54 -1.99
N THR A 165 -11.18 -2.24 -3.05
CA THR A 165 -12.07 -1.69 -4.11
C THR A 165 -13.39 -1.10 -3.59
N ASP A 166 -13.93 -1.64 -2.49
CA ASP A 166 -15.24 -1.25 -1.94
C ASP A 166 -15.36 0.23 -1.56
N ILE A 167 -14.25 0.94 -1.33
CA ILE A 167 -14.28 2.39 -1.06
C ILE A 167 -14.44 3.22 -2.34
N GLY A 168 -14.22 2.62 -3.52
CA GLY A 168 -14.37 3.26 -4.81
C GLY A 168 -13.65 4.61 -4.89
N SER A 169 -14.34 5.64 -5.39
CA SER A 169 -13.73 6.97 -5.52
C SER A 169 -13.50 7.68 -4.19
N ARG A 170 -14.06 7.20 -3.06
CA ARG A 170 -13.84 7.80 -1.73
C ARG A 170 -12.38 7.74 -1.31
N GLY A 171 -11.64 6.71 -1.73
CA GLY A 171 -10.19 6.64 -1.48
C GLY A 171 -9.45 7.87 -2.01
N ARG A 172 -9.72 8.24 -3.27
CA ARG A 172 -9.14 9.44 -3.89
C ARG A 172 -9.77 10.74 -3.40
N ASP A 173 -11.10 10.77 -3.31
CA ASP A 173 -11.85 12.02 -3.11
C ASP A 173 -11.96 12.44 -1.64
N GLU A 174 -11.95 11.48 -0.70
CA GLU A 174 -12.03 11.74 0.75
C GLU A 174 -10.67 11.57 1.43
N ALA A 175 -10.00 10.42 1.24
CA ALA A 175 -8.72 10.16 1.89
C ALA A 175 -7.52 10.81 1.17
N GLY A 176 -7.64 11.09 -0.13
CA GLY A 176 -6.60 11.77 -0.91
C GLY A 176 -5.54 10.84 -1.52
N PHE A 177 -5.81 9.54 -1.63
CA PHE A 177 -4.89 8.62 -2.32
C PHE A 177 -4.65 9.05 -3.77
N ASP A 178 -3.42 8.87 -4.22
CA ASP A 178 -2.93 9.37 -5.51
C ASP A 178 -2.93 8.30 -6.61
N PHE A 179 -2.72 7.04 -6.21
CA PHE A 179 -2.64 5.86 -7.07
C PHE A 179 -3.06 4.61 -6.29
N ALA A 180 -3.12 3.44 -6.94
CA ALA A 180 -3.43 2.18 -6.27
C ALA A 180 -2.33 1.14 -6.44
N ILE A 181 -2.15 0.33 -5.40
CA ILE A 181 -1.45 -0.94 -5.42
C ILE A 181 -2.48 -2.00 -5.05
N ALA A 182 -2.74 -2.91 -5.98
CA ALA A 182 -3.65 -4.03 -5.82
C ALA A 182 -2.86 -5.33 -5.75
N GLU A 183 -3.41 -6.28 -5.02
CA GLU A 183 -3.02 -7.68 -5.08
C GLU A 183 -4.19 -8.45 -5.69
N GLU A 184 -3.87 -9.29 -6.68
CA GLU A 184 -4.79 -10.26 -7.25
C GLU A 184 -6.01 -9.63 -7.99
N CYS A 185 -5.86 -8.47 -8.64
CA CYS A 185 -7.00 -7.82 -9.29
C CYS A 185 -7.60 -8.63 -10.45
N ASP A 186 -6.82 -9.44 -11.18
CA ASP A 186 -7.32 -10.34 -12.22
C ASP A 186 -8.08 -11.51 -11.59
N ARG A 187 -7.50 -12.09 -10.55
CA ARG A 187 -8.09 -13.18 -9.77
C ARG A 187 -9.47 -12.81 -9.21
N TRP A 188 -9.62 -11.59 -8.69
CA TRP A 188 -10.87 -11.09 -8.13
C TRP A 188 -11.77 -10.34 -9.12
N SER A 189 -11.33 -10.16 -10.38
CA SER A 189 -12.03 -9.38 -11.41
C SER A 189 -12.25 -7.90 -11.03
N GLU A 190 -11.26 -7.30 -10.37
CA GLU A 190 -11.28 -5.97 -9.77
C GLU A 190 -10.42 -4.92 -10.49
N CYS A 191 -9.60 -5.33 -11.46
CA CYS A 191 -8.68 -4.42 -12.15
C CYS A 191 -9.37 -3.19 -12.76
N ALA A 192 -10.59 -3.37 -13.29
CA ALA A 192 -11.38 -2.29 -13.89
C ALA A 192 -11.86 -1.28 -12.84
N ASP A 193 -12.09 -1.71 -11.59
CA ASP A 193 -12.59 -0.85 -10.53
C ASP A 193 -11.48 0.09 -10.02
N TYR A 194 -10.25 -0.41 -9.87
CA TYR A 194 -9.09 0.43 -9.57
C TYR A 194 -8.81 1.43 -10.69
N THR A 195 -8.77 0.97 -11.93
CA THR A 195 -8.44 1.82 -13.09
C THR A 195 -9.53 2.85 -13.40
N ALA A 196 -10.80 2.59 -13.05
CA ALA A 196 -11.85 3.59 -13.11
C ALA A 196 -11.62 4.78 -12.15
N VAL A 197 -10.89 4.57 -11.05
CA VAL A 197 -10.57 5.61 -10.06
C VAL A 197 -9.21 6.26 -10.34
N TYR A 198 -8.17 5.47 -10.62
CA TYR A 198 -6.78 5.93 -10.67
C TYR A 198 -6.17 5.94 -12.09
N GLY A 199 -6.94 5.55 -13.11
CA GLY A 199 -6.50 5.52 -14.50
C GLY A 199 -5.27 4.62 -14.68
N PRO A 200 -4.18 5.11 -15.32
CA PRO A 200 -2.98 4.31 -15.56
C PRO A 200 -2.07 4.16 -14.33
N HIS A 201 -2.40 4.78 -13.19
CA HIS A 201 -1.61 4.71 -11.96
C HIS A 201 -2.15 3.59 -11.05
N VAL A 202 -2.16 2.37 -11.57
CA VAL A 202 -2.51 1.16 -10.83
C VAL A 202 -1.38 0.15 -11.03
N LEU A 203 -0.79 -0.28 -9.91
CA LEU A 203 0.16 -1.38 -9.87
C LEU A 203 -0.57 -2.61 -9.32
N ASP A 204 -0.39 -3.76 -9.93
CA ASP A 204 -1.10 -4.99 -9.57
C ASP A 204 -0.13 -6.17 -9.41
N VAL A 205 -0.30 -6.94 -8.35
CA VAL A 205 0.58 -8.06 -8.01
C VAL A 205 -0.27 -9.32 -7.96
N GLU A 206 -0.06 -10.19 -8.93
CA GLU A 206 -0.66 -11.52 -8.98
C GLU A 206 0.30 -12.54 -8.36
N TYR A 207 -0.23 -13.56 -7.67
CA TYR A 207 0.60 -14.53 -6.98
C TYR A 207 0.59 -15.89 -7.66
N THR A 208 1.78 -16.49 -7.83
CA THR A 208 1.96 -17.78 -8.54
C THR A 208 1.13 -18.94 -7.98
N ASP A 209 0.72 -18.87 -6.72
CA ASP A 209 -0.05 -19.89 -6.01
C ASP A 209 -1.57 -19.70 -6.08
N ASP A 210 -2.07 -18.56 -6.58
CA ASP A 210 -3.53 -18.31 -6.73
C ASP A 210 -3.95 -17.72 -8.10
N LEU A 211 -3.15 -17.93 -9.14
CA LEU A 211 -3.54 -17.57 -10.51
C LEU A 211 -4.80 -18.33 -10.97
N LEU A 212 -5.64 -17.70 -11.79
CA LEU A 212 -6.76 -18.39 -12.48
C LEU A 212 -6.27 -19.50 -13.42
N ASP A 213 -5.07 -19.36 -14.00
CA ASP A 213 -4.45 -20.34 -14.89
C ASP A 213 -2.92 -20.31 -14.87
N THR A 214 -2.29 -19.39 -15.60
CA THR A 214 -0.84 -19.28 -15.79
C THR A 214 -0.42 -17.82 -15.76
N ALA A 215 0.86 -17.54 -15.51
CA ALA A 215 1.38 -16.17 -15.52
C ALA A 215 1.15 -15.48 -16.88
N GLU A 216 1.33 -16.22 -17.99
CA GLU A 216 1.04 -15.71 -19.33
C GLU A 216 -0.46 -15.38 -19.51
N GLY A 217 -1.34 -16.25 -18.99
CA GLY A 217 -2.79 -16.06 -19.01
C GLY A 217 -3.25 -14.83 -18.23
N ALA A 218 -2.76 -14.66 -17.01
CA ALA A 218 -3.02 -13.47 -16.17
C ALA A 218 -2.56 -12.20 -16.89
N CYS A 219 -1.30 -12.15 -17.34
CA CYS A 219 -0.81 -10.99 -18.08
C CYS A 219 -1.59 -10.73 -19.38
N ALA A 220 -2.06 -11.75 -20.09
CA ALA A 220 -2.85 -11.56 -21.31
C ALA A 220 -4.24 -10.96 -21.01
N ARG A 221 -4.90 -11.38 -19.92
CA ARG A 221 -6.18 -10.82 -19.49
C ARG A 221 -6.02 -9.37 -19.04
N ILE A 222 -5.03 -9.09 -18.20
CA ILE A 222 -4.76 -7.75 -17.69
C ILE A 222 -4.44 -6.77 -18.84
N ARG A 223 -3.55 -7.15 -19.77
CA ARG A 223 -3.21 -6.32 -20.94
C ARG A 223 -4.36 -6.11 -21.92
N ALA A 224 -5.43 -6.90 -21.85
CA ALA A 224 -6.62 -6.72 -22.68
C ALA A 224 -7.56 -5.63 -22.15
N LEU A 225 -7.33 -5.11 -20.94
CA LEU A 225 -8.08 -4.01 -20.35
C LEU A 225 -7.63 -2.65 -20.92
N ASP A 226 -8.51 -1.64 -20.83
CA ASP A 226 -8.21 -0.26 -21.24
C ASP A 226 -8.83 0.75 -20.23
N PRO A 227 -8.02 1.43 -19.41
CA PRO A 227 -6.57 1.25 -19.29
C PRO A 227 -6.24 -0.08 -18.57
N ALA A 228 -5.15 -0.72 -18.97
CA ALA A 228 -4.61 -1.87 -18.24
C ALA A 228 -3.82 -1.36 -17.01
N PRO A 229 -4.01 -1.97 -15.82
CA PRO A 229 -3.06 -1.77 -14.73
C PRO A 229 -1.69 -2.32 -15.15
N ARG A 230 -0.64 -1.82 -14.51
CA ARG A 230 0.68 -2.40 -14.65
C ARG A 230 0.76 -3.57 -13.69
N ALA A 231 0.96 -4.78 -14.19
CA ALA A 231 0.94 -5.96 -13.35
C ALA A 231 2.25 -6.72 -13.35
N ILE A 232 2.48 -7.49 -12.29
CA ILE A 232 3.52 -8.50 -12.21
C ILE A 232 2.92 -9.77 -11.62
N VAL A 233 3.55 -10.91 -11.91
CA VAL A 233 3.33 -12.15 -11.18
C VAL A 233 4.52 -12.39 -10.27
N ARG A 234 4.29 -12.56 -8.96
CA ARG A 234 5.31 -12.81 -7.93
C ARG A 234 5.03 -14.08 -7.14
N ASP A 235 6.06 -14.57 -6.44
CA ASP A 235 5.87 -15.50 -5.33
C ASP A 235 5.19 -14.80 -4.14
N ARG A 236 4.45 -15.55 -3.32
CA ARG A 236 3.65 -15.01 -2.21
C ARG A 236 4.47 -14.25 -1.18
N ASP A 237 5.66 -14.76 -0.89
CA ASP A 237 6.55 -14.23 0.16
C ASP A 237 7.42 -13.06 -0.34
N LEU A 238 7.28 -12.69 -1.62
CA LEU A 238 8.01 -11.60 -2.27
C LEU A 238 9.53 -11.67 -2.03
N VAL A 239 10.08 -12.88 -2.07
CA VAL A 239 11.47 -13.16 -1.67
C VAL A 239 12.48 -12.48 -2.61
N PRO A 240 13.73 -12.27 -2.17
CA PRO A 240 14.79 -11.75 -3.03
C PRO A 240 15.13 -12.72 -4.18
N ALA A 241 15.59 -12.19 -5.32
CA ALA A 241 16.00 -12.95 -6.50
C ALA A 241 17.15 -13.96 -6.30
N SER A 242 17.80 -13.96 -5.14
CA SER A 242 18.78 -14.97 -4.75
C SER A 242 18.17 -16.22 -4.13
N ASP A 243 16.88 -16.18 -3.78
CA ASP A 243 16.15 -17.28 -3.18
C ASP A 243 15.60 -18.23 -4.26
N ASP A 244 15.54 -19.52 -3.97
CA ASP A 244 15.06 -20.55 -4.88
C ASP A 244 13.53 -20.45 -5.13
N ALA A 245 12.79 -19.82 -4.20
CA ALA A 245 11.35 -19.58 -4.33
C ALA A 245 11.00 -18.36 -5.21
N TYR A 246 12.00 -17.55 -5.61
CA TYR A 246 11.77 -16.34 -6.38
C TYR A 246 11.04 -16.61 -7.69
N ALA A 247 9.91 -15.92 -7.88
CA ALA A 247 9.19 -15.90 -9.14
C ALA A 247 8.90 -14.46 -9.59
N TYR A 248 9.17 -14.14 -10.85
CA TYR A 248 8.88 -12.84 -11.42
C TYR A 248 8.47 -12.96 -12.88
N ALA A 249 7.34 -12.37 -13.24
CA ALA A 249 6.96 -12.14 -14.63
C ALA A 249 6.28 -10.78 -14.77
N ALA A 250 6.76 -9.93 -15.68
CA ALA A 250 6.15 -8.64 -15.95
C ALA A 250 4.97 -8.75 -16.93
N CYS A 251 3.87 -8.09 -16.57
CA CYS A 251 2.75 -7.75 -17.43
C CYS A 251 2.93 -6.29 -17.93
#